data_AF-A0A968BRP3-F1
#
_entry.id   AF-A0A968BRP3-F1
#
_cell.length_a   1.000
_cell.length_b   1.000
_cell.length_c   1.000
_cell.angle_alpha   90.00
_cell.angle_beta   90.00
_cell.angle_gamma   90.00
#
_symmetry.space_group_name_H-M   'P 1'
#
loop_
_entity.id
_entity.type
_entity.pdbx_description
1 polymer ?
#
loop_
_entity_poly.entity_id
_entity_poly.type
_entity_poly.pdbx_seq_one_letter_code
_entity_poly.pdbx_strand_id
1 'polypeptide(L)'
;RRITRGIEVNEDTLAVPVIHNVGPNGHYLREEHTRRHYKSEFWYPKLCDRRNYEEWEMMGKTSFKERTAARVRDILATHQPSPIKPETEAVIEKALAEAEERVKE
;
A
#
# COMPACT_ATOMS: atom_id res chain seq x y z
N ARG A 1 2.31 0.56 -8.71
CA ARG A 1 1.17 -0.14 -8.06
C ARG A 1 1.08 -1.54 -8.66
N ARG A 2 0.66 -2.61 -7.96
CA ARG A 2 0.63 -3.98 -8.54
C ARG A 2 -0.16 -4.06 -9.85
N ILE A 3 -1.30 -3.35 -9.91
CA ILE A 3 -2.17 -3.28 -11.10
C ILE A 3 -1.46 -2.71 -12.34
N THR A 4 -0.49 -1.80 -12.17
CA THR A 4 0.22 -1.16 -13.30
C THR A 4 1.45 -1.93 -13.76
N ARG A 5 1.83 -3.03 -13.08
CA ARG A 5 3.01 -3.83 -13.43
C ARG A 5 2.78 -4.74 -14.65
N GLY A 6 1.52 -4.97 -15.02
CA GLY A 6 1.15 -5.95 -16.04
C GLY A 6 1.31 -7.40 -15.55
N ILE A 7 1.39 -8.32 -16.51
CA ILE A 7 1.54 -9.76 -16.29
C ILE A 7 2.90 -10.17 -16.85
N GLU A 8 3.78 -10.66 -15.97
CA GLU A 8 5.06 -11.21 -16.37
C GLU A 8 4.87 -12.65 -16.84
N VAL A 9 5.34 -12.98 -18.04
CA VAL A 9 5.20 -14.31 -18.64
C VAL A 9 6.59 -14.88 -18.91
N ASN A 10 6.99 -15.87 -18.11
CA ASN A 10 8.22 -16.63 -18.24
C ASN A 10 8.01 -18.06 -17.68
N GLU A 11 9.02 -18.92 -17.76
CA GLU A 11 8.91 -20.32 -17.34
C GLU A 11 8.48 -20.50 -15.87
N ASP A 12 8.94 -19.62 -14.97
CA ASP A 12 8.63 -19.67 -13.54
C ASP A 12 7.22 -19.10 -13.25
N THR A 13 6.85 -17.97 -13.88
CA THR A 13 5.53 -17.34 -13.67
C THR A 13 4.38 -18.10 -14.32
N LEU A 14 4.66 -18.95 -15.32
CA LEU A 14 3.68 -19.88 -15.89
C LEU A 14 3.28 -20.99 -14.92
N ALA A 15 4.10 -21.29 -13.90
CA ALA A 15 3.79 -22.22 -12.81
C ALA A 15 3.41 -23.65 -13.27
N VAL A 16 3.81 -24.06 -14.49
CA VAL A 16 3.43 -25.36 -15.07
C VAL A 16 3.86 -26.56 -14.19
N PRO A 17 5.10 -26.60 -13.65
CA PRO A 17 5.52 -27.75 -12.83
C PRO A 17 4.70 -27.90 -11.55
N VAL A 18 4.37 -26.79 -10.87
CA VAL A 18 3.57 -26.84 -9.64
C VAL A 18 2.12 -27.22 -9.95
N ILE A 19 1.55 -26.76 -11.07
CA ILE A 19 0.21 -27.17 -11.51
C ILE A 19 0.15 -28.68 -11.74
N HIS A 20 1.16 -29.23 -12.42
CA HIS A 20 1.26 -30.67 -12.66
C HIS A 20 1.43 -31.46 -11.35
N ASN A 21 2.29 -31.00 -10.44
CA ASN A 21 2.58 -31.70 -9.19
C ASN A 21 1.40 -31.71 -8.21
N VAL A 22 0.65 -30.61 -8.11
CA VAL A 22 -0.51 -30.50 -7.22
C VAL A 22 -1.68 -31.34 -7.73
N GLY A 23 -1.90 -31.35 -9.05
CA GLY A 23 -2.93 -32.17 -9.68
C GLY A 23 -4.37 -31.79 -9.33
N PRO A 24 -5.36 -32.57 -9.80
CA PRO A 24 -6.78 -32.33 -9.55
C PRO A 24 -7.12 -32.43 -8.06
N ASN A 25 -8.00 -31.55 -7.58
CA ASN A 25 -8.45 -31.46 -6.18
C ASN A 25 -7.35 -31.15 -5.13
N GLY A 26 -6.13 -30.80 -5.56
CA GLY A 26 -5.07 -30.33 -4.67
C GLY A 26 -5.19 -28.84 -4.32
N HIS A 27 -4.27 -28.35 -3.47
CA HIS A 27 -4.18 -26.93 -3.11
C HIS A 27 -2.74 -26.42 -3.12
N TYR A 28 -2.55 -25.14 -3.42
CA TYR A 28 -1.22 -24.53 -3.59
C TYR A 28 -0.65 -23.87 -2.33
N LEU A 29 -1.38 -23.91 -1.21
CA LEU A 29 -1.02 -23.14 0.00
C LEU A 29 0.33 -23.53 0.61
N ARG A 30 0.78 -24.76 0.41
CA ARG A 30 2.04 -25.29 0.96
C ARG A 30 3.16 -25.38 -0.08
N GLU A 31 2.91 -24.95 -1.31
CA GLU A 31 3.88 -25.04 -2.40
C GLU A 31 4.97 -23.99 -2.25
N GLU A 32 6.21 -24.38 -2.55
CA GLU A 32 7.35 -23.46 -2.50
C GLU A 32 7.16 -22.29 -3.47
N HIS A 33 6.61 -22.57 -4.66
CA HIS A 33 6.25 -21.55 -5.65
C HIS A 33 5.34 -20.47 -5.05
N THR A 34 4.26 -20.86 -4.37
CA THR A 34 3.39 -19.92 -3.65
C THR A 34 4.16 -19.08 -2.65
N ARG A 35 5.05 -19.69 -1.85
CA ARG A 35 5.87 -18.97 -0.87
C ARG A 35 6.83 -17.96 -1.52
N ARG A 36 7.40 -18.27 -2.68
CA ARG A 36 8.29 -17.34 -3.41
C ARG A 36 7.52 -16.14 -3.96
N HIS A 37 6.32 -16.36 -4.50
CA HIS A 37 5.61 -15.33 -5.26
C HIS A 37 4.56 -14.53 -4.47
N TYR A 38 4.04 -15.03 -3.35
CA TYR A 38 2.84 -14.40 -2.75
C TYR A 38 3.04 -12.92 -2.35
N LYS A 39 4.23 -12.54 -1.89
CA LYS A 39 4.50 -11.14 -1.51
C LYS A 39 4.68 -10.22 -2.72
N SER A 40 5.20 -10.72 -3.83
CA SER A 40 5.45 -9.93 -5.03
C SER A 40 4.22 -9.83 -5.92
N GLU A 41 3.42 -10.90 -5.99
CA GLU A 41 2.29 -11.00 -6.91
C GLU A 41 0.96 -10.52 -6.33
N PHE A 42 0.76 -10.61 -5.01
CA PHE A 42 -0.45 -10.10 -4.39
C PHE A 42 -0.28 -8.65 -3.92
N TRP A 43 -1.32 -7.86 -4.16
CA TRP A 43 -1.48 -6.57 -3.49
C TRP A 43 -2.25 -6.77 -2.19
N TYR A 44 -1.62 -6.40 -1.07
CA TYR A 44 -2.25 -6.42 0.25
C TYR A 44 -2.77 -5.02 0.58
N PRO A 45 -4.10 -4.81 0.60
CA PRO A 45 -4.67 -3.53 0.95
C PRO A 45 -4.37 -3.20 2.42
N LYS A 46 -4.02 -1.94 2.71
CA LYS A 46 -3.78 -1.47 4.08
C LYS A 46 -5.07 -1.06 4.81
N LEU A 47 -6.10 -0.67 4.08
CA LEU A 47 -7.35 -0.12 4.64
C LEU A 47 -8.58 -1.02 4.40
N CYS A 48 -8.56 -1.85 3.37
CA CYS A 48 -9.66 -2.78 3.13
C CYS A 48 -9.61 -3.92 4.14
N ASP A 49 -10.76 -4.25 4.70
CA ASP A 49 -10.92 -5.40 5.59
C ASP A 49 -11.31 -6.61 4.76
N ARG A 50 -10.63 -7.73 4.95
CA ARG A 50 -10.89 -9.00 4.25
C ARG A 50 -11.12 -10.17 5.21
N ARG A 51 -11.33 -9.87 6.50
CA ARG A 51 -11.67 -10.85 7.51
C ARG A 51 -13.07 -11.42 7.24
N ASN A 52 -13.35 -12.60 7.80
CA ASN A 52 -14.72 -13.12 7.84
C ASN A 52 -15.59 -12.21 8.72
N TYR A 53 -16.91 -12.43 8.66
CA TYR A 53 -17.88 -11.58 9.34
C TYR A 53 -17.68 -11.61 10.86
N GLU A 54 -17.48 -12.80 11.42
CA GLU A 54 -17.34 -13.04 12.85
C GLU A 54 -16.12 -12.30 13.42
N GLU A 55 -14.96 -12.39 12.74
CA GLU A 55 -13.75 -11.68 13.11
C GLU A 55 -13.91 -10.16 12.98
N TRP A 56 -14.56 -9.69 11.91
CA TRP A 56 -14.85 -8.26 11.73
C TRP A 56 -15.75 -7.73 12.84
N GLU A 57 -16.75 -8.53 13.23
CA GLU A 57 -17.68 -8.23 14.31
C GLU A 57 -17.00 -8.15 15.67
N MET A 58 -16.17 -9.15 16.01
CA MET A 58 -15.38 -9.17 17.24
C MET A 58 -14.38 -8.00 17.32
N MET A 59 -13.89 -7.54 16.17
CA MET A 59 -12.93 -6.43 16.07
C MET A 59 -13.60 -5.05 16.00
N GLY A 60 -14.87 -4.97 16.40
CA GLY A 60 -15.59 -3.71 16.59
C GLY A 60 -16.36 -3.21 15.38
N LYS A 61 -16.61 -4.06 14.37
CA LYS A 61 -17.50 -3.76 13.22
C LYS A 61 -17.15 -2.48 12.46
N THR A 62 -15.88 -2.13 12.39
CA THR A 62 -15.48 -0.85 11.80
C THR A 62 -15.88 -0.75 10.33
N SER A 63 -16.40 0.42 9.96
CA SER A 63 -16.63 0.81 8.58
C SER A 63 -15.32 1.22 7.89
N PHE A 64 -15.32 1.24 6.56
CA PHE A 64 -14.18 1.75 5.79
C PHE A 64 -13.87 3.23 6.09
N LYS A 65 -14.90 4.04 6.34
CA LYS A 65 -14.78 5.45 6.69
C LYS A 65 -14.05 5.63 8.02
N GLU A 66 -14.41 4.85 9.04
CA GLU A 66 -13.76 4.93 10.35
C GLU A 66 -12.30 4.52 10.30
N ARG A 67 -11.96 3.43 9.58
CA ARG A 67 -10.56 3.03 9.38
C ARG A 67 -9.75 4.09 8.64
N THR A 68 -10.36 4.73 7.63
CA THR A 68 -9.72 5.81 6.89
C THR A 68 -9.45 7.02 7.79
N ALA A 69 -10.44 7.46 8.56
CA ALA A 69 -10.30 8.57 9.49
C ALA A 69 -9.23 8.30 10.55
N ALA A 70 -9.20 7.07 11.11
CA ALA A 70 -8.16 6.66 12.05
C ALA A 70 -6.76 6.74 11.44
N ARG A 71 -6.58 6.24 10.20
CA ARG A 71 -5.29 6.29 9.51
C ARG A 71 -4.86 7.73 9.18
N VAL A 72 -5.78 8.62 8.83
CA VAL A 72 -5.47 10.04 8.59
C VAL A 72 -4.93 10.69 9.87
N ARG A 73 -5.61 10.50 11.01
CA ARG A 73 -5.15 11.03 12.30
C ARG A 73 -3.77 10.52 12.68
N ASP A 74 -3.53 9.23 12.48
CA ASP A 74 -2.23 8.59 12.73
C ASP A 74 -1.12 9.18 11.86
N ILE A 75 -1.36 9.39 10.56
CA ILE A 75 -0.38 10.06 9.68
C ILE A 75 -0.10 11.49 10.15
N LEU A 76 -1.13 12.27 10.49
CA LEU A 76 -0.95 13.65 10.97
C LEU A 76 -0.15 13.72 12.28
N ALA A 77 -0.31 12.72 13.15
CA ALA A 77 0.39 12.67 14.43
C ALA A 77 1.84 12.17 14.32
N THR A 78 2.14 11.29 13.36
CA THR A 78 3.42 10.56 13.31
C THR A 78 4.32 10.95 12.15
N HIS A 79 3.78 11.59 11.10
CA HIS A 79 4.57 11.94 9.93
C HIS A 79 5.57 13.04 10.25
N GLN A 80 6.85 12.74 10.04
CA GLN A 80 7.91 13.73 10.06
C GLN A 80 8.28 14.09 8.62
N PRO A 81 8.18 15.38 8.23
CA PRO A 81 8.58 15.81 6.90
C PRO A 81 10.09 15.59 6.71
N SER A 82 10.48 15.30 5.48
CA SER A 82 11.91 15.22 5.15
C SER A 82 12.56 16.58 5.34
N PRO A 83 13.72 16.68 6.02
CA PRO A 83 14.38 17.95 6.25
C PRO A 83 14.79 18.56 4.91
N ILE A 84 14.54 19.85 4.75
CA ILE A 84 15.01 20.64 3.62
C ILE A 84 16.38 21.25 3.94
N LYS A 85 17.19 21.50 2.91
CA LYS A 85 18.47 22.19 3.10
C LYS A 85 18.20 23.64 3.53
N PRO A 86 19.01 24.22 4.44
CA PRO A 86 18.81 25.60 4.90
C PRO A 86 18.78 26.62 3.75
N GLU A 87 19.60 26.41 2.73
CA GLU A 87 19.62 27.27 1.52
C GLU A 87 18.28 27.25 0.77
N THR A 88 17.63 26.09 0.72
CA THR A 88 16.32 25.94 0.06
C THR A 88 15.21 26.59 0.88
N GLU A 89 15.28 26.47 2.21
CA GLU A 89 14.34 27.12 3.13
C GLU A 89 14.37 28.64 2.98
N ALA A 90 15.57 29.24 2.95
CA ALA A 90 15.73 30.67 2.75
C ALA A 90 15.12 31.17 1.41
N VAL A 91 15.24 30.38 0.34
CA VAL A 91 14.64 30.72 -0.96
C VAL A 91 13.12 30.64 -0.91
N ILE A 92 12.56 29.62 -0.22
CA ILE A 92 11.11 29.46 -0.06
C ILE A 92 10.54 30.65 0.72
N GLU A 93 11.15 31.02 1.84
CA GLU A 93 10.73 32.15 2.67
C GLU A 93 10.75 33.48 1.88
N LYS A 94 11.81 33.71 1.10
CA LYS A 94 11.88 34.90 0.24
C LYS A 94 10.75 34.93 -0.79
N ALA A 95 10.47 33.80 -1.45
CA ALA A 95 9.42 33.72 -2.45
C ALA A 95 8.02 33.91 -1.84
N LEU A 96 7.78 33.41 -0.62
CA LEU A 96 6.54 33.62 0.12
C LEU A 96 6.33 35.10 0.44
N ALA A 97 7.34 35.79 0.98
CA ALA A 97 7.25 37.21 1.29
C ALA A 97 6.96 38.06 0.04
N GLU A 98 7.63 37.79 -1.08
CA GLU A 98 7.37 38.48 -2.36
C GLU A 98 5.93 38.23 -2.87
N ALA A 99 5.39 37.03 -2.68
CA ALA A 99 4.03 36.70 -3.09
C ALA A 99 2.97 37.36 -2.19
N GLU A 100 3.20 37.41 -0.87
CA GLU A 100 2.30 38.09 0.06
C GLU A 100 2.17 39.59 -0.23
N GLU A 101 3.28 40.25 -0.56
CA GLU A 101 3.27 41.67 -0.92
C GLU A 101 2.52 41.93 -2.24
N ARG A 102 2.66 41.04 -3.25
CA ARG A 102 1.91 41.13 -4.51
C ARG A 102 0.40 40.93 -4.36
N VAL A 103 -0.05 40.19 -3.34
CA VAL A 103 -1.48 39.93 -3.09
C VAL A 103 -2.10 41.02 -2.21
N LYS A 104 -1.28 41.80 -1.50
CA LYS A 104 -1.71 42.96 -0.72
C LYS A 104 -1.99 44.20 -1.60
N GLU A 105 -1.35 44.31 -2.76
CA GLU A 105 -1.70 45.27 -3.82
C GLU A 105 -2.99 44.84 -4.57
#